data_AF-A0AAD5SRY0-F1
#
_entry.id   AF-A0AAD5SRY0-F1
#
_cell.length_a   1.000
_cell.length_b   1.000
_cell.length_c   1.000
_cell.angle_alpha   90.00
_cell.angle_beta   90.00
_cell.angle_gamma   90.00
#
_symmetry.space_group_name_H-M   'P 1'
#
loop_
_entity.id
_entity.type
_entity.pdbx_description
1 polymer ?
#
loop_
_entity_poly.entity_id
_entity_poly.type
_entity_poly.pdbx_seq_one_letter_code
_entity_poly.pdbx_strand_id
1 'polypeptide(L)'
;MASITTSESSSTLFNSNIRVVYNPHSGRGRRRTAMAPPDQRTAQLRDSQRRHRERKLNYIRDLEARAAGADAAWARVSQLEEICVDLQMRLAQHQNVDETNQTIINEKNSSTFVNMFAPSATINGPLEIEYSREQLRCISNLAESPLVDKFFNSVKAQVACTDCKLLRKHILRTVNISSAILDTCGVIDRQKVYEIMAEFQRCNKTHKIYINQMAGSRSLVCSDEDLVLDNARVDHAKLTGSELWFRKSLTAINSLKGAKKLIDDLCDTSHSISIGGCAEERLFKVLDLTNTLKEMCQTEEEQKQ
;
A
#
# COMPACT_ATOMS: atom_id res chain seq x y z
N MET A 1 -24.62 -45.57 4.97
CA MET A 1 -24.80 -45.37 3.51
C MET A 1 -23.58 -45.91 2.80
N ALA A 2 -23.79 -46.51 1.62
CA ALA A 2 -22.99 -47.52 0.94
C ALA A 2 -21.47 -47.30 0.82
N SER A 3 -20.71 -48.35 1.12
CA SER A 3 -19.29 -48.52 0.81
C SER A 3 -19.12 -48.99 -0.65
N ILE A 4 -18.33 -48.27 -1.43
CA ILE A 4 -17.96 -48.64 -2.80
C ILE A 4 -16.57 -49.27 -2.76
N THR A 5 -16.52 -50.57 -2.97
CA THR A 5 -15.29 -51.35 -3.20
C THR A 5 -14.99 -51.37 -4.69
N THR A 6 -13.96 -50.65 -5.13
CA THR A 6 -13.39 -50.75 -6.48
C THR A 6 -12.28 -51.78 -6.49
N SER A 7 -12.54 -52.91 -7.14
CA SER A 7 -11.57 -53.96 -7.44
C SER A 7 -10.75 -53.58 -8.68
N GLU A 8 -9.48 -53.24 -8.51
CA GLU A 8 -8.54 -53.09 -9.62
C GLU A 8 -7.80 -54.40 -9.89
N SER A 9 -8.19 -55.05 -10.99
CA SER A 9 -7.51 -56.18 -11.60
C SER A 9 -6.22 -55.70 -12.29
N SER A 10 -5.09 -55.88 -11.60
CA SER A 10 -3.76 -55.54 -12.11
C SER A 10 -3.17 -56.72 -12.90
N SER A 11 -3.27 -56.65 -14.23
CA SER A 11 -2.63 -57.57 -15.17
C SER A 11 -1.25 -57.07 -15.57
N THR A 12 -0.21 -57.55 -14.89
CA THR A 12 1.20 -57.26 -15.18
C THR A 12 1.75 -58.15 -16.29
N LEU A 13 1.53 -57.76 -17.55
CA LEU A 13 2.30 -58.29 -18.68
C LEU A 13 3.65 -57.57 -18.76
N PHE A 14 4.66 -58.16 -18.11
CA PHE A 14 6.06 -57.73 -18.20
C PHE A 14 6.60 -57.94 -19.62
N ASN A 15 6.51 -56.90 -20.44
CA ASN A 15 7.23 -56.80 -21.70
C ASN A 15 8.67 -56.38 -21.38
N SER A 16 9.56 -57.37 -21.19
CA SER A 16 10.98 -57.19 -20.92
C SER A 16 11.74 -56.71 -22.17
N ASN A 17 11.39 -55.50 -22.63
CA ASN A 17 12.25 -54.70 -23.48
C ASN A 17 13.46 -54.27 -22.62
N ILE A 18 14.45 -55.16 -22.52
CA ILE A 18 15.77 -54.87 -21.98
C ILE A 18 16.36 -53.80 -22.90
N ARG A 19 16.10 -52.53 -22.56
CA ARG A 19 16.80 -51.39 -23.12
C ARG A 19 18.24 -51.58 -22.70
N VAL A 20 19.05 -52.15 -23.60
CA VAL A 20 20.49 -52.26 -23.42
C VAL A 20 20.98 -50.84 -23.20
N VAL A 21 21.30 -50.52 -21.94
CA VAL A 21 21.75 -49.21 -21.51
C VAL A 21 22.98 -48.90 -22.34
N TYR A 22 22.87 -47.90 -23.21
CA TYR A 22 23.96 -47.46 -24.07
C TYR A 22 25.15 -47.12 -23.18
N ASN A 23 26.20 -47.95 -23.23
CA ASN A 23 27.42 -47.72 -22.49
C ASN A 23 28.39 -46.91 -23.39
N PRO A 24 28.51 -45.59 -23.17
CA PRO A 24 29.37 -44.72 -23.96
C PRO A 24 30.86 -45.08 -23.84
N HIS A 25 31.23 -45.93 -22.87
CA HIS A 25 32.59 -46.39 -22.63
C HIS A 25 32.88 -47.79 -23.16
N SER A 26 31.90 -48.49 -23.77
CA SER A 26 32.09 -49.89 -24.18
C SER A 26 33.21 -50.09 -25.20
N GLY A 27 33.64 -49.04 -25.92
CA GLY A 27 34.71 -49.11 -26.92
C GLY A 27 34.44 -50.06 -28.09
N ARG A 28 33.32 -50.80 -28.07
CA ARG A 28 32.90 -51.77 -29.05
C ARG A 28 32.57 -51.03 -30.34
N GLY A 29 33.44 -51.21 -31.35
CA GLY A 29 33.21 -50.73 -32.72
C GLY A 29 34.10 -49.57 -33.19
N ARG A 30 34.87 -48.91 -32.31
CA ARG A 30 35.86 -47.90 -32.74
C ARG A 30 37.27 -48.36 -32.43
N ARG A 31 37.98 -48.89 -33.44
CA ARG A 31 39.44 -49.05 -33.37
C ARG A 31 40.05 -47.67 -33.08
N ARG A 32 40.62 -47.50 -31.87
CA ARG A 32 41.43 -46.32 -31.54
C ARG A 32 42.70 -46.41 -32.36
N THR A 33 42.66 -45.91 -33.59
CA THR A 33 43.86 -45.77 -34.40
C THR A 33 44.68 -44.64 -33.78
N ALA A 34 45.65 -44.99 -32.94
CA ALA A 34 46.69 -44.08 -32.44
C ALA A 34 47.63 -43.60 -33.57
N MET A 35 47.43 -44.06 -34.80
CA MET A 35 48.18 -43.62 -35.97
C MET A 35 47.98 -42.13 -36.24
N ALA A 36 49.11 -41.47 -36.51
CA ALA A 36 49.16 -40.12 -37.01
C ALA A 36 48.24 -39.98 -38.24
N PRO A 37 47.47 -38.89 -38.34
CA PRO A 37 46.61 -38.67 -39.50
C PRO A 37 47.46 -38.64 -40.78
N PRO A 38 47.03 -39.31 -41.86
CA PRO A 38 47.82 -39.41 -43.09
C PRO A 38 47.93 -38.08 -43.85
N ASP A 39 47.09 -37.09 -43.52
CA ASP A 39 47.03 -35.79 -44.17
C ASP A 39 46.61 -34.68 -43.18
N GLN A 40 47.06 -33.44 -43.40
CA GLN A 40 46.78 -32.25 -42.59
C GLN A 40 45.27 -31.98 -42.48
N ARG A 41 44.52 -32.20 -43.57
CA ARG A 41 43.06 -32.05 -43.59
C ARG A 41 42.37 -33.02 -42.62
N THR A 42 42.89 -34.24 -42.53
CA THR A 42 42.37 -35.27 -41.61
C THR A 42 42.66 -34.89 -40.15
N ALA A 43 43.80 -34.28 -39.87
CA ALA A 43 44.14 -33.76 -38.54
C ALA A 43 43.16 -32.65 -38.11
N GLN A 44 42.93 -31.66 -38.97
CA GLN A 44 42.00 -30.56 -38.70
C GLN A 44 40.57 -31.05 -38.45
N LEU A 45 40.12 -32.07 -39.18
CA LEU A 45 38.79 -32.67 -38.97
C LEU A 45 38.68 -33.39 -37.62
N ARG A 46 39.74 -34.11 -37.20
CA ARG A 46 39.78 -34.77 -35.88
C ARG A 46 39.74 -33.73 -34.75
N ASP A 47 40.48 -32.64 -34.89
CA ASP A 47 40.51 -31.55 -33.91
C ASP A 47 39.18 -30.79 -33.85
N SER A 48 38.57 -30.50 -35.00
CA SER A 48 37.26 -29.84 -35.04
C SER A 48 36.17 -30.70 -34.39
N GLN A 49 36.18 -32.02 -34.62
CA GLN A 49 35.28 -32.96 -33.95
C GLN A 49 35.55 -33.04 -32.44
N ARG A 50 36.81 -33.02 -32.01
CA ARG A 50 37.16 -32.99 -30.58
C ARG A 50 36.61 -31.73 -29.91
N ARG A 51 36.89 -30.55 -30.48
CA ARG A 51 36.39 -29.26 -29.99
C ARG A 51 34.86 -29.22 -29.97
N HIS A 52 34.18 -29.79 -30.99
CA HIS A 52 32.73 -29.86 -31.00
C HIS A 52 32.18 -30.74 -29.86
N ARG A 53 32.77 -31.92 -29.61
CA ARG A 53 32.37 -32.78 -28.49
C ARG A 53 32.62 -32.12 -27.14
N GLU A 54 33.75 -31.44 -26.99
CA GLU A 54 34.10 -30.69 -25.79
C GLU A 54 33.10 -29.57 -25.51
N ARG A 55 32.75 -28.77 -26.53
CA ARG A 55 31.68 -27.76 -26.42
C ARG A 55 30.34 -28.37 -26.03
N LYS A 56 29.98 -29.52 -26.62
CA LYS A 56 28.72 -30.21 -26.30
C LYS A 56 28.71 -30.73 -24.86
N LEU A 57 29.83 -31.28 -24.37
CA LEU A 57 29.97 -31.72 -22.98
C LEU A 57 29.88 -30.55 -22.01
N ASN A 58 30.52 -29.43 -22.30
CA ASN A 58 30.41 -28.23 -21.46
C ASN A 58 28.97 -27.69 -21.44
N TYR A 59 28.28 -27.68 -22.58
CA TYR A 59 26.87 -27.28 -22.64
C TYR A 59 25.96 -28.19 -21.80
N ILE A 60 26.17 -29.52 -21.85
CA ILE A 60 25.42 -30.47 -21.01
C ILE A 60 25.69 -30.20 -19.53
N ARG A 61 26.96 -29.99 -19.15
CA ARG A 61 27.33 -29.67 -17.76
C ARG A 61 26.67 -28.38 -17.27
N ASP A 62 26.64 -27.34 -18.10
CA ASP A 62 25.95 -26.09 -17.77
C ASP A 62 24.44 -26.28 -17.60
N LEU A 63 23.80 -27.10 -18.44
CA LEU A 63 22.39 -27.44 -18.29
C LEU A 63 22.13 -28.22 -17.01
N GLU A 64 22.96 -29.20 -16.67
CA GLU A 64 22.86 -29.96 -15.42
C GLU A 64 23.03 -29.05 -14.20
N ALA A 65 23.98 -28.11 -14.23
CA ALA A 65 24.18 -27.13 -13.17
C ALA A 65 22.96 -26.20 -13.01
N ARG A 66 22.36 -25.76 -14.13
CA ARG A 66 21.14 -24.95 -14.12
C ARG A 66 19.93 -25.71 -13.59
N ALA A 67 19.79 -26.99 -13.93
CA ALA A 67 18.73 -27.84 -13.42
C ALA A 67 18.86 -28.01 -11.89
N ALA A 68 20.06 -28.32 -11.40
CA ALA A 68 20.31 -28.41 -9.95
C ALA A 68 20.03 -27.08 -9.22
N GLY A 69 20.36 -25.94 -9.84
CA GLY A 69 20.05 -24.62 -9.30
C GLY A 69 18.54 -24.33 -9.26
N ALA A 70 17.78 -24.79 -10.25
CA ALA A 70 16.33 -24.67 -10.29
C ALA A 70 15.66 -25.54 -9.21
N ASP A 71 16.12 -26.78 -9.01
CA ASP A 71 15.62 -27.68 -7.96
C ASP A 71 15.84 -27.08 -6.57
N ALA A 72 17.02 -26.48 -6.32
CA ALA A 72 17.31 -25.79 -5.07
C ALA A 72 16.46 -24.52 -4.88
N ALA A 73 16.13 -23.80 -5.96
CA ALA A 73 15.21 -22.66 -5.89
C ALA A 73 13.78 -23.11 -5.56
N TRP A 74 13.32 -24.20 -6.17
CA TRP A 74 12.00 -24.76 -5.92
C TRP A 74 11.84 -25.26 -4.48
N ALA A 75 12.87 -25.92 -3.93
CA ALA A 75 12.89 -26.31 -2.51
C ALA A 75 12.76 -25.12 -1.55
N ARG A 76 13.37 -23.96 -1.87
CA ARG A 76 13.21 -22.73 -1.07
C ARG A 76 11.80 -22.15 -1.15
N VAL A 77 11.17 -22.19 -2.33
CA VAL A 77 9.78 -21.74 -2.49
C VAL A 77 8.85 -22.62 -1.66
N SER A 78 9.01 -23.94 -1.71
CA SER A 78 8.23 -24.88 -0.89
C SER A 78 8.36 -24.60 0.61
N GLN A 79 9.58 -24.30 1.10
CA GLN A 79 9.78 -23.92 2.51
C GLN A 79 9.10 -22.60 2.87
N LEU A 80 9.11 -21.61 1.97
CA LEU A 80 8.42 -20.34 2.19
C LEU A 80 6.89 -20.52 2.25
N GLU A 81 6.33 -21.40 1.41
CA GLU A 81 4.91 -21.73 1.45
C GLU A 81 4.49 -22.33 2.80
N GLU A 82 5.29 -23.25 3.36
CA GLU A 82 5.06 -23.81 4.71
C GLU A 82 5.08 -22.73 5.80
N ILE A 83 6.05 -21.80 5.73
CA ILE A 83 6.13 -20.67 6.68
C ILE A 83 4.92 -19.75 6.54
N CYS A 84 4.47 -19.45 5.31
CA CYS A 84 3.30 -18.62 5.09
C CYS A 84 2.02 -19.25 5.67
N VAL A 85 1.85 -20.57 5.53
CA VAL A 85 0.72 -21.29 6.11
C VAL A 85 0.76 -21.24 7.65
N ASP A 86 1.92 -21.45 8.28
CA ASP A 86 2.07 -21.34 9.73
C ASP A 86 1.74 -19.92 10.24
N LEU A 87 2.23 -18.89 9.56
CA LEU A 87 1.93 -17.49 9.91
C LEU A 87 0.44 -17.16 9.75
N GLN A 88 -0.21 -17.66 8.69
CA GLN A 88 -1.66 -17.49 8.52
C GLN A 88 -2.45 -18.15 9.65
N MET A 89 -2.05 -19.36 10.08
CA MET A 89 -2.66 -20.02 11.23
C MET A 89 -2.50 -19.23 12.53
N ARG A 90 -1.31 -18.66 12.79
CA ARG A 90 -1.09 -17.81 13.97
C ARG A 90 -1.93 -16.54 13.94
N LEU A 91 -2.04 -15.88 12.78
CA LEU A 91 -2.90 -14.70 12.63
C LEU A 91 -4.37 -15.02 12.92
N ALA A 92 -4.88 -16.15 12.42
CA ALA A 92 -6.25 -16.59 12.70
C ALA A 92 -6.47 -16.86 14.20
N GLN A 93 -5.47 -17.42 14.89
CA GLN A 93 -5.52 -17.61 16.35
C GLN A 93 -5.59 -16.28 17.10
N HIS A 94 -4.82 -15.26 16.68
CA HIS A 94 -4.85 -13.94 17.30
C HIS A 94 -6.18 -13.21 17.05
N GLN A 95 -6.78 -13.32 15.88
CA GLN A 95 -8.09 -12.70 15.58
C GLN A 95 -9.20 -13.19 16.53
N ASN A 96 -9.21 -14.48 16.87
CA ASN A 96 -10.18 -15.03 17.85
C ASN A 96 -9.99 -14.45 19.27
N VAL A 97 -8.75 -14.08 19.64
CA VAL A 97 -8.44 -13.45 20.93
C VAL A 97 -8.90 -11.99 20.95
N ASP A 98 -8.82 -11.29 19.82
CA ASP A 98 -9.26 -9.90 19.74
C ASP A 98 -10.79 -9.77 19.76
N GLU A 99 -11.53 -10.69 19.14
CA GLU A 99 -13.01 -10.73 19.21
C GLU A 99 -13.52 -11.00 20.63
N THR A 100 -12.85 -11.89 21.37
CA THR A 100 -13.17 -12.17 22.78
C THR A 100 -12.82 -10.99 23.70
N ASN A 101 -11.76 -10.23 23.41
CA ASN A 101 -11.46 -9.01 24.13
C ASN A 101 -12.44 -7.85 23.81
N GLN A 102 -12.88 -7.73 22.55
CA GLN A 102 -13.84 -6.69 22.15
C GLN A 102 -15.22 -6.88 22.78
N THR A 103 -15.69 -8.13 22.93
CA THR A 103 -16.94 -8.44 23.63
C THR A 103 -16.88 -8.05 25.11
N ILE A 104 -15.76 -8.31 25.78
CA ILE A 104 -15.54 -7.89 27.19
C ILE A 104 -15.50 -6.35 27.33
N ILE A 105 -14.96 -5.64 26.34
CA ILE A 105 -14.88 -4.17 26.36
C ILE A 105 -16.26 -3.54 26.08
N ASN A 106 -17.05 -4.11 25.17
CA ASN A 106 -18.38 -3.60 24.83
C ASN A 106 -19.39 -3.76 25.98
N GLU A 107 -19.28 -4.82 26.79
CA GLU A 107 -20.10 -4.96 28.00
C GLU A 107 -19.74 -3.92 29.08
N LYS A 108 -18.47 -3.53 29.19
CA LYS A 108 -18.03 -2.49 30.14
C LYS A 108 -18.39 -1.08 29.70
N ASN A 109 -18.54 -0.83 28.40
CA ASN A 109 -18.81 0.49 27.84
C ASN A 109 -20.31 0.85 27.74
N SER A 110 -21.22 -0.07 28.07
CA SER A 110 -22.68 0.23 28.11
C SER A 110 -23.12 1.06 29.33
N SER A 111 -22.22 1.36 30.27
CA SER A 111 -22.49 2.24 31.40
C SER A 111 -22.10 3.68 31.10
N THR A 112 -22.99 4.41 30.42
CA THR A 112 -23.15 5.87 30.53
C THR A 112 -21.86 6.70 30.52
N PHE A 113 -20.93 6.43 29.60
CA PHE A 113 -19.72 7.25 29.48
C PHE A 113 -20.04 8.45 28.60
N VAL A 114 -20.13 9.62 29.23
CA VAL A 114 -19.95 10.90 28.54
C VAL A 114 -18.55 10.82 27.93
N ASN A 115 -18.45 10.53 26.62
CA ASN A 115 -17.17 10.44 25.90
C ASN A 115 -16.54 11.84 25.81
N MET A 116 -16.01 12.29 26.93
CA MET A 116 -15.10 13.42 26.99
C MET A 116 -13.79 12.93 26.39
N PHE A 117 -13.54 13.32 25.14
CA PHE A 117 -12.27 13.03 24.48
C PHE A 117 -11.13 13.61 25.31
N ALA A 118 -10.17 12.77 25.71
CA ALA A 118 -8.97 13.23 26.36
C ALA A 118 -8.07 13.98 25.36
N PRO A 119 -7.31 15.00 25.77
CA PRO A 119 -6.38 15.67 24.88
C PRO A 119 -5.42 14.68 24.22
N SER A 120 -5.17 14.84 22.93
CA SER A 120 -4.27 13.96 22.18
C SER A 120 -2.85 13.95 22.76
N ALA A 121 -2.40 15.05 23.37
CA ALA A 121 -1.10 15.13 24.06
C ALA A 121 -1.00 14.16 25.24
N THR A 122 -2.12 13.88 25.92
CA THR A 122 -2.14 12.96 27.06
C THR A 122 -2.01 11.51 26.61
N ILE A 123 -2.54 11.18 25.44
CA ILE A 123 -2.58 9.81 24.91
C ILE A 123 -1.28 9.48 24.14
N ASN A 124 -0.84 10.40 23.29
CA ASN A 124 0.24 10.16 22.32
C ASN A 124 1.56 10.83 22.71
N GLY A 125 1.60 11.64 23.77
CA GLY A 125 2.79 12.39 24.20
C GLY A 125 2.91 13.79 23.58
N PRO A 126 4.09 14.44 23.73
CA PRO A 126 4.32 15.78 23.21
C PRO A 126 4.49 15.78 21.68
N LEU A 127 3.97 16.83 21.02
CA LEU A 127 4.15 17.05 19.58
C LEU A 127 5.61 17.36 19.23
N GLU A 128 6.12 16.73 18.18
CA GLU A 128 7.43 17.03 17.59
C GLU A 128 7.31 18.21 16.62
N ILE A 129 7.59 19.42 17.11
CA ILE A 129 7.37 20.68 16.36
C ILE A 129 8.68 21.39 16.00
N GLU A 130 9.67 21.39 16.89
CA GLU A 130 10.79 22.33 16.80
C GLU A 130 11.66 22.08 15.56
N TYR A 131 11.84 20.82 15.16
CA TYR A 131 12.58 20.47 13.94
C TYR A 131 11.91 21.07 12.69
N SER A 132 10.62 20.82 12.49
CA SER A 132 9.88 21.34 11.32
C SER A 132 9.73 22.87 11.36
N ARG A 133 9.63 23.46 12.57
CA ARG A 133 9.63 24.91 12.75
C ARG A 133 10.92 25.54 12.27
N GLU A 134 12.07 24.99 12.67
CA GLU A 134 13.37 25.50 12.25
C GLU A 134 13.56 25.35 10.75
N GLN A 135 13.16 24.22 10.16
CA GLN A 135 13.24 24.04 8.71
C GLN A 135 12.39 25.02 7.91
N LEU A 136 11.17 25.32 8.37
CA LEU A 136 10.33 26.34 7.72
C LEU A 136 10.98 27.72 7.84
N ARG A 137 11.68 28.04 8.94
CA ARG A 137 12.40 29.30 9.10
C ARG A 137 13.68 29.40 8.26
N CYS A 138 14.28 28.28 7.85
CA CYS A 138 15.39 28.29 6.90
C CYS A 138 14.98 28.74 5.48
N ILE A 139 13.68 28.82 5.18
CA ILE A 139 13.17 29.35 3.91
C ILE A 139 13.18 30.89 3.99
N SER A 140 13.86 31.55 3.06
CA SER A 140 14.15 32.99 3.12
C SER A 140 12.90 33.86 3.31
N ASN A 141 11.79 33.53 2.66
CA ASN A 141 10.53 34.27 2.77
C ASN A 141 9.75 34.02 4.08
N LEU A 142 10.14 33.00 4.85
CA LEU A 142 9.46 32.58 6.07
C LEU A 142 10.29 32.77 7.35
N ALA A 143 11.58 33.09 7.23
CA ALA A 143 12.52 33.19 8.36
C ALA A 143 12.01 34.05 9.53
N GLU A 144 11.43 35.20 9.21
CA GLU A 144 10.85 36.13 10.18
C GLU A 144 9.32 36.17 10.15
N SER A 145 8.69 35.25 9.40
CA SER A 145 7.24 35.27 9.22
C SER A 145 6.52 34.75 10.47
N PRO A 146 5.57 35.52 11.04
CA PRO A 146 4.79 35.05 12.17
C PRO A 146 3.81 33.92 11.79
N LEU A 147 3.66 33.63 10.50
CA LEU A 147 2.80 32.55 10.01
C LEU A 147 3.30 31.18 10.47
N VAL A 148 4.62 30.97 10.55
CA VAL A 148 5.21 29.71 10.99
C VAL A 148 4.82 29.41 12.44
N ASP A 149 4.97 30.40 13.33
CA ASP A 149 4.58 30.23 14.74
C ASP A 149 3.07 30.09 14.92
N LYS A 150 2.28 30.86 14.16
CA LYS A 150 0.81 30.73 14.15
C LYS A 150 0.37 29.33 13.72
N PHE A 151 1.02 28.75 12.71
CA PHE A 151 0.75 27.40 12.24
C PHE A 151 0.95 26.38 13.37
N PHE A 152 2.14 26.35 13.97
CA PHE A 152 2.43 25.38 15.03
C PHE A 152 1.64 25.61 16.32
N ASN A 153 1.35 26.87 16.67
CA ASN A 153 0.50 27.17 17.82
C ASN A 153 -0.94 26.70 17.59
N SER A 154 -1.44 26.80 16.34
CA SER A 154 -2.75 26.25 15.97
C SER A 154 -2.75 24.72 16.08
N VAL A 155 -1.67 24.03 15.65
CA VAL A 155 -1.56 22.57 15.80
C VAL A 155 -1.43 22.14 17.27
N LYS A 156 -0.69 22.88 18.11
CA LYS A 156 -0.66 22.64 19.56
C LYS A 156 -2.05 22.76 20.17
N ALA A 157 -2.83 23.78 19.75
CA ALA A 157 -4.21 23.94 20.20
C ALA A 157 -5.12 22.79 19.76
N GLN A 158 -4.93 22.23 18.56
CA GLN A 158 -5.66 21.03 18.12
C GLN A 158 -5.43 19.84 19.06
N VAL A 159 -4.16 19.56 19.38
CA VAL A 159 -3.79 18.42 20.24
C VAL A 159 -4.23 18.59 21.68
N ALA A 160 -4.37 19.83 22.16
CA ALA A 160 -4.89 20.14 23.49
C ALA A 160 -6.43 20.18 23.57
N CYS A 161 -7.13 20.09 22.43
CA CYS A 161 -8.57 20.28 22.38
C CYS A 161 -9.33 19.02 22.84
N THR A 162 -10.38 19.23 23.63
CA THR A 162 -11.31 18.17 24.07
C THR A 162 -12.71 18.32 23.44
N ASP A 163 -13.01 19.49 22.86
CA ASP A 163 -14.26 19.78 22.17
C ASP A 163 -14.10 19.66 20.65
N CYS A 164 -14.88 18.77 20.02
CA CYS A 164 -14.87 18.56 18.58
C CYS A 164 -15.17 19.83 17.77
N LYS A 165 -16.07 20.72 18.24
CA LYS A 165 -16.41 21.95 17.52
C LYS A 165 -15.25 22.92 17.51
N LEU A 166 -14.63 23.12 18.67
CA LEU A 166 -13.42 23.94 18.78
C LEU A 166 -12.24 23.33 18.01
N LEU A 167 -12.09 22.00 18.02
CA LEU A 167 -11.08 21.29 17.23
C LEU A 167 -11.22 21.57 15.73
N ARG A 168 -12.44 21.46 15.19
CA ARG A 168 -12.73 21.76 13.78
C ARG A 168 -12.33 23.19 13.40
N LYS A 169 -12.64 24.16 14.26
CA LYS A 169 -12.21 25.56 14.09
C LYS A 169 -10.68 25.69 14.07
N HIS A 170 -9.96 24.97 14.91
CA HIS A 170 -8.49 24.96 14.89
C HIS A 170 -7.90 24.26 13.66
N ILE A 171 -8.56 23.22 13.14
CA ILE A 171 -8.17 22.57 11.88
C ILE A 171 -8.29 23.55 10.73
N LEU A 172 -9.43 24.22 10.58
CA LEU A 172 -9.64 25.25 9.57
C LEU A 172 -8.62 26.37 9.66
N ARG A 173 -8.36 26.86 10.88
CA ARG A 173 -7.35 27.89 11.10
C ARG A 173 -5.97 27.44 10.62
N THR A 174 -5.58 26.21 10.88
CA THR A 174 -4.31 25.64 10.41
C THR A 174 -4.26 25.52 8.89
N VAL A 175 -5.34 25.09 8.23
CA VAL A 175 -5.44 25.06 6.76
C VAL A 175 -5.27 26.46 6.16
N ASN A 176 -5.97 27.47 6.70
CA ASN A 176 -5.87 28.85 6.23
C ASN A 176 -4.47 29.43 6.42
N ILE A 177 -3.83 29.18 7.57
CA ILE A 177 -2.44 29.61 7.80
C ILE A 177 -1.49 28.88 6.84
N SER A 178 -1.72 27.60 6.56
CA SER A 178 -0.90 26.81 5.63
C SER A 178 -0.99 27.37 4.20
N SER A 179 -2.20 27.73 3.75
CA SER A 179 -2.39 28.44 2.48
C SER A 179 -1.60 29.75 2.46
N ALA A 180 -1.70 30.56 3.52
CA ALA A 180 -0.97 31.82 3.60
C ALA A 180 0.56 31.64 3.57
N ILE A 181 1.09 30.57 4.18
CA ILE A 181 2.52 30.22 4.09
C ILE A 181 2.90 29.93 2.64
N LEU A 182 2.11 29.11 1.93
CA LEU A 182 2.35 28.76 0.53
C LEU A 182 2.25 29.98 -0.40
N ASP A 183 1.28 30.87 -0.15
CA ASP A 183 1.10 32.09 -0.93
C ASP A 183 2.26 33.08 -0.77
N THR A 184 2.89 33.10 0.42
CA THR A 184 4.08 33.92 0.69
C THR A 184 5.34 33.39 0.00
N CYS A 185 5.35 32.11 -0.39
CA CYS A 185 6.51 31.44 -0.97
C CYS A 185 6.51 31.51 -2.51
N GLY A 186 7.70 31.61 -3.10
CA GLY A 186 7.91 31.35 -4.52
C GLY A 186 7.69 29.88 -4.89
N VAL A 187 7.55 29.58 -6.18
CA VAL A 187 7.21 28.21 -6.67
C VAL A 187 8.18 27.14 -6.15
N ILE A 188 9.49 27.43 -6.13
CA ILE A 188 10.51 26.49 -5.63
C ILE A 188 10.39 26.29 -4.11
N ASP A 189 10.15 27.37 -3.37
CA ASP A 189 10.02 27.30 -1.91
C ASP A 189 8.74 26.56 -1.48
N ARG A 190 7.65 26.66 -2.26
CA ARG A 190 6.40 25.91 -1.99
C ARG A 190 6.65 24.40 -1.96
N GLN A 191 7.48 23.87 -2.86
CA GLN A 191 7.83 22.45 -2.87
C GLN A 191 8.52 22.05 -1.56
N LYS A 192 9.48 22.84 -1.09
CA LYS A 192 10.16 22.61 0.19
C LYS A 192 9.18 22.68 1.37
N VAL A 193 8.26 23.65 1.37
CA VAL A 193 7.20 23.73 2.40
C VAL A 193 6.38 22.44 2.44
N TYR A 194 5.96 21.91 1.27
CA TYR A 194 5.22 20.65 1.23
C TYR A 194 6.01 19.47 1.80
N GLU A 195 7.30 19.36 1.47
CA GLU A 195 8.18 18.31 2.01
C GLU A 195 8.28 18.40 3.53
N ILE A 196 8.52 19.60 4.07
CA ILE A 196 8.62 19.83 5.52
C ILE A 196 7.29 19.53 6.21
N MET A 197 6.16 19.96 5.64
CA MET A 197 4.83 19.69 6.21
C MET A 197 4.45 18.21 6.13
N ALA A 198 4.83 17.51 5.07
CA ALA A 198 4.61 16.07 4.94
C ALA A 198 5.43 15.30 5.98
N GLU A 199 6.69 15.66 6.18
CA GLU A 199 7.55 15.09 7.21
C GLU A 199 7.01 15.35 8.62
N PHE A 200 6.57 16.58 8.90
CA PHE A 200 5.91 16.92 10.16
C PHE A 200 4.69 16.02 10.43
N GLN A 201 3.84 15.80 9.43
CA GLN A 201 2.67 14.93 9.55
C GLN A 201 3.06 13.46 9.72
N ARG A 202 4.19 13.02 9.15
CA ARG A 202 4.73 11.67 9.29
C ARG A 202 5.20 11.40 10.72
N CYS A 203 5.98 12.32 11.29
CA CYS A 203 6.45 12.20 12.68
C CYS A 203 5.29 12.24 13.68
N ASN A 204 4.28 13.06 13.42
CA ASN A 204 3.11 13.23 14.29
C ASN A 204 1.88 12.43 13.83
N LYS A 205 2.08 11.26 13.18
CA LYS A 205 1.00 10.46 12.58
C LYS A 205 -0.07 10.04 13.59
N THR A 206 0.32 9.65 14.80
CA THR A 206 -0.60 9.21 15.87
C THR A 206 -1.55 10.33 16.29
N HIS A 207 -1.04 11.55 16.47
CA HIS A 207 -1.86 12.74 16.73
C HIS A 207 -2.81 13.05 15.57
N LYS A 208 -2.33 12.99 14.33
CA LYS A 208 -3.15 13.25 13.13
C LYS A 208 -4.32 12.28 13.04
N ILE A 209 -4.08 10.98 13.26
CA ILE A 209 -5.15 9.97 13.25
C ILE A 209 -6.18 10.27 14.33
N TYR A 210 -5.74 10.52 15.57
CA TYR A 210 -6.64 10.82 16.68
C TYR A 210 -7.47 12.09 16.43
N ILE A 211 -6.84 13.17 15.98
CA ILE A 211 -7.52 14.43 15.65
C ILE A 211 -8.54 14.23 14.53
N ASN A 212 -8.20 13.47 13.49
CA ASN A 212 -9.12 13.20 12.39
C ASN A 212 -10.32 12.37 12.86
N GLN A 213 -10.10 11.35 13.71
CA GLN A 213 -11.18 10.57 14.30
C GLN A 213 -12.11 11.44 15.15
N MET A 214 -11.54 12.32 15.98
CA MET A 214 -12.30 13.23 16.83
C MET A 214 -13.04 14.30 16.02
N ALA A 215 -12.45 14.80 14.93
CA ALA A 215 -13.07 15.78 14.06
C ALA A 215 -14.18 15.16 13.18
N GLY A 216 -13.98 13.93 12.70
CA GLY A 216 -14.93 13.18 11.88
C GLY A 216 -16.05 12.53 12.70
N SER A 217 -15.85 12.35 14.02
CA SER A 217 -16.92 11.96 14.94
C SER A 217 -18.04 12.98 14.85
N ARG A 218 -19.11 12.64 14.11
CA ARG A 218 -20.33 13.45 14.05
C ARG A 218 -20.82 13.59 15.47
N SER A 219 -20.60 14.77 16.05
CA SER A 219 -21.21 15.11 17.33
C SER A 219 -22.72 14.96 17.13
N LEU A 220 -23.29 13.91 17.72
CA LEU A 220 -24.73 13.59 17.77
C LEU A 220 -25.57 14.71 18.45
N VAL A 221 -24.97 15.90 18.67
CA VAL A 221 -25.46 16.96 19.55
C VAL A 221 -25.57 18.31 18.81
N CYS A 222 -25.34 18.36 17.49
CA CYS A 222 -25.95 19.43 16.71
C CYS A 222 -27.34 18.95 16.30
N SER A 223 -28.37 19.53 16.91
CA SER A 223 -29.77 19.32 16.56
C SER A 223 -29.95 19.37 15.04
N ASP A 224 -30.42 18.25 14.48
CA ASP A 224 -30.60 17.96 13.04
C ASP A 224 -31.52 18.96 12.31
N GLU A 225 -32.14 19.91 13.00
CA GLU A 225 -33.22 20.73 12.44
C GLU A 225 -32.75 21.84 11.47
N ASP A 226 -31.48 22.25 11.47
CA ASP A 226 -31.05 23.43 10.70
C ASP A 226 -30.09 23.17 9.52
N LEU A 227 -29.68 21.92 9.28
CA LEU A 227 -28.75 21.58 8.18
C LEU A 227 -29.34 20.53 7.26
N VAL A 228 -30.47 20.86 6.64
CA VAL A 228 -30.78 20.30 5.32
C VAL A 228 -29.71 20.87 4.37
N LEU A 229 -28.54 20.21 4.33
CA LEU A 229 -27.60 20.36 3.24
C LEU A 229 -28.35 19.89 2.00
N ASP A 230 -29.00 20.85 1.35
CA ASP A 230 -29.66 20.66 0.09
C ASP A 230 -28.57 20.21 -0.87
N ASN A 231 -28.45 18.90 -1.04
CA ASN A 231 -27.51 18.27 -1.95
C ASN A 231 -28.07 18.57 -3.35
N ALA A 232 -27.99 19.83 -3.75
CA ALA A 232 -28.28 20.28 -5.09
C ALA A 232 -27.37 19.45 -5.99
N ARG A 233 -27.96 18.43 -6.61
CA ARG A 233 -27.23 17.53 -7.52
C ARG A 233 -26.59 18.42 -8.55
N VAL A 234 -25.25 18.40 -8.58
CA VAL A 234 -24.50 19.15 -9.58
C VAL A 234 -24.90 18.59 -10.93
N ASP A 235 -25.40 19.47 -11.81
CA ASP A 235 -25.68 19.10 -13.18
C ASP A 235 -24.36 18.69 -13.83
N HIS A 236 -24.16 17.38 -14.03
CA HIS A 236 -22.92 16.83 -14.56
C HIS A 236 -22.59 17.36 -15.97
N ALA A 237 -23.56 17.94 -16.69
CA ALA A 237 -23.32 18.61 -17.96
C ALA A 237 -22.48 19.90 -17.82
N LYS A 238 -22.39 20.48 -16.62
CA LYS A 238 -21.66 21.73 -16.34
C LYS A 238 -20.28 21.51 -15.72
N LEU A 239 -19.85 20.26 -15.53
CA LEU A 239 -18.54 19.96 -14.96
C LEU A 239 -17.42 20.49 -15.86
N THR A 240 -16.42 21.10 -15.25
CA THR A 240 -15.21 21.55 -15.93
C THR A 240 -14.38 20.34 -16.41
N GLY A 241 -13.53 20.55 -17.43
CA GLY A 241 -12.66 19.49 -17.94
C GLY A 241 -11.74 18.89 -16.87
N SER A 242 -11.28 19.71 -15.91
CA SER A 242 -10.47 19.27 -14.78
C SER A 242 -11.23 18.35 -13.83
N GLU A 243 -12.50 18.62 -13.55
CA GLU A 243 -13.33 17.80 -12.66
C GLU A 243 -13.68 16.45 -13.30
N LEU A 244 -14.00 16.47 -14.59
CA LEU A 244 -14.20 15.24 -15.36
C LEU A 244 -12.94 14.38 -15.39
N TRP A 245 -11.77 15.01 -15.53
CA TRP A 245 -10.50 14.30 -15.45
C TRP A 245 -10.28 13.71 -14.05
N PHE A 246 -10.46 14.49 -12.99
CA PHE A 246 -10.30 14.02 -11.61
C PHE A 246 -11.22 12.83 -11.29
N ARG A 247 -12.51 12.93 -11.66
CA ARG A 247 -13.48 11.83 -11.50
C ARG A 247 -13.04 10.59 -12.27
N LYS A 248 -12.60 10.75 -13.53
CA LYS A 248 -12.10 9.64 -14.34
C LYS A 248 -10.87 8.98 -13.71
N SER A 249 -9.94 9.77 -13.19
CA SER A 249 -8.73 9.28 -12.52
C SER A 249 -9.08 8.42 -11.30
N LEU A 250 -9.98 8.89 -10.43
CA LEU A 250 -10.43 8.09 -9.27
C LEU A 250 -11.15 6.80 -9.69
N THR A 251 -11.99 6.84 -10.72
CA THR A 251 -12.68 5.64 -11.22
C THR A 251 -11.77 4.63 -11.93
N ALA A 252 -10.57 5.06 -12.33
CA ALA A 252 -9.58 4.18 -12.96
C ALA A 252 -8.84 3.30 -11.93
N ILE A 253 -8.89 3.65 -10.65
CA ILE A 253 -8.27 2.89 -9.56
C ILE A 253 -9.02 1.57 -9.36
N ASN A 254 -8.31 0.44 -9.45
CA ASN A 254 -8.92 -0.88 -9.46
C ASN A 254 -9.58 -1.24 -8.11
N SER A 255 -8.96 -0.86 -7.00
CA SER A 255 -9.49 -1.10 -5.65
C SER A 255 -10.76 -0.30 -5.34
N LEU A 256 -11.01 0.79 -6.07
CA LEU A 256 -12.22 1.62 -5.94
C LEU A 256 -13.39 1.16 -6.84
N LYS A 257 -13.27 0.00 -7.50
CA LYS A 257 -14.37 -0.61 -8.28
C LYS A 257 -15.55 -0.94 -7.36
N GLY A 258 -16.58 -0.10 -7.41
CA GLY A 258 -17.78 -0.20 -6.55
C GLY A 258 -17.99 1.02 -5.66
N ALA A 259 -16.98 1.87 -5.51
CA ALA A 259 -17.06 3.12 -4.73
C ALA A 259 -17.64 4.30 -5.51
N LYS A 260 -18.34 4.06 -6.64
CA LYS A 260 -18.81 5.13 -7.55
C LYS A 260 -19.59 6.22 -6.82
N LYS A 261 -20.49 5.84 -5.91
CA LYS A 261 -21.28 6.78 -5.11
C LYS A 261 -20.40 7.69 -4.25
N LEU A 262 -19.38 7.15 -3.58
CA LEU A 262 -18.46 7.93 -2.75
C LEU A 262 -17.61 8.89 -3.59
N ILE A 263 -17.18 8.44 -4.77
CA ILE A 263 -16.43 9.28 -5.72
C ILE A 263 -17.31 10.43 -6.23
N ASP A 264 -18.56 10.14 -6.61
CA ASP A 264 -19.53 11.15 -7.05
C ASP A 264 -19.81 12.15 -5.91
N ASP A 265 -20.08 11.66 -4.70
CA ASP A 265 -20.31 12.49 -3.50
C ASP A 265 -19.08 13.37 -3.17
N LEU A 266 -17.86 12.85 -3.32
CA LEU A 266 -16.62 13.60 -3.11
C LEU A 266 -16.48 14.73 -4.13
N CYS A 267 -16.70 14.42 -5.40
CA CYS A 267 -16.61 15.40 -6.48
C CYS A 267 -17.66 16.50 -6.31
N ASP A 268 -18.92 16.12 -6.06
CA ASP A 268 -20.02 17.06 -5.93
C ASP A 268 -19.85 17.94 -4.68
N THR A 269 -19.42 17.35 -3.55
CA THR A 269 -19.12 18.11 -2.33
C THR A 269 -17.95 19.07 -2.57
N SER A 270 -16.88 18.63 -3.23
CA SER A 270 -15.71 19.47 -3.54
C SER A 270 -16.06 20.67 -4.43
N HIS A 271 -16.89 20.46 -5.46
CA HIS A 271 -17.38 21.54 -6.31
C HIS A 271 -18.22 22.55 -5.53
N SER A 272 -19.07 22.05 -4.64
CA SER A 272 -19.94 22.89 -3.83
C SER A 272 -19.17 23.74 -2.80
N ILE A 273 -17.95 23.38 -2.39
CA ILE A 273 -17.15 24.20 -1.43
C ILE A 273 -16.98 25.64 -1.94
N SER A 274 -16.90 25.84 -3.27
CA SER A 274 -16.73 27.15 -3.89
C SER A 274 -17.99 28.02 -3.92
N ILE A 275 -19.17 27.45 -3.61
CA ILE A 275 -20.47 28.09 -3.81
C ILE A 275 -21.17 28.22 -2.45
N GLY A 276 -20.78 29.26 -1.68
CA GLY A 276 -21.49 29.91 -0.56
C GLY A 276 -22.23 29.06 0.50
N GLY A 277 -21.94 29.32 1.78
CA GLY A 277 -22.68 28.81 2.95
C GLY A 277 -22.27 27.39 3.37
N CYS A 278 -21.72 27.24 4.58
CA CYS A 278 -21.20 25.98 5.15
C CYS A 278 -19.94 25.39 4.48
N ALA A 279 -19.00 26.24 4.04
CA ALA A 279 -17.70 25.77 3.53
C ALA A 279 -16.93 24.89 4.54
N GLU A 280 -17.08 25.17 5.84
CA GLU A 280 -16.51 24.37 6.93
C GLU A 280 -17.00 22.92 6.91
N GLU A 281 -18.32 22.72 6.95
CA GLU A 281 -18.91 21.38 7.00
C GLU A 281 -18.64 20.60 5.71
N ARG A 282 -18.68 21.29 4.57
CA ARG A 282 -18.34 20.69 3.27
C ARG A 282 -16.87 20.26 3.23
N LEU A 283 -15.95 21.05 3.78
CA LEU A 283 -14.54 20.65 3.88
C LEU A 283 -14.39 19.39 4.73
N PHE A 284 -15.02 19.32 5.91
CA PHE A 284 -14.95 18.12 6.73
C PHE A 284 -15.59 16.91 6.06
N LYS A 285 -16.70 17.09 5.34
CA LYS A 285 -17.30 16.02 4.53
C LYS A 285 -16.36 15.54 3.42
N VAL A 286 -15.63 16.45 2.75
CA VAL A 286 -14.60 16.10 1.77
C VAL A 286 -13.47 15.31 2.42
N LEU A 287 -12.99 15.72 3.59
CA LEU A 287 -11.96 15.00 4.34
C LEU A 287 -12.43 13.58 4.72
N ASP A 288 -13.66 13.44 5.22
CA ASP A 288 -14.24 12.15 5.58
C ASP A 288 -14.33 11.22 4.36
N LEU A 289 -14.91 11.71 3.25
CA LEU A 289 -15.02 10.94 1.99
C LEU A 289 -13.65 10.53 1.45
N THR A 290 -12.67 11.43 1.52
CA THR A 290 -11.30 11.16 1.09
C THR A 290 -10.64 10.08 1.94
N ASN A 291 -10.81 10.13 3.26
CA ASN A 291 -10.28 9.10 4.17
C ASN A 291 -10.94 7.75 3.92
N THR A 292 -12.27 7.70 3.74
CA THR A 292 -12.98 6.47 3.40
C THR A 292 -12.49 5.86 2.09
N LEU A 293 -12.33 6.68 1.04
CA LEU A 293 -11.79 6.19 -0.23
C LEU A 293 -10.35 5.70 -0.08
N LYS A 294 -9.52 6.39 0.70
CA LYS A 294 -8.14 5.99 0.98
C LYS A 294 -8.06 4.64 1.70
N GLU A 295 -8.97 4.36 2.63
CA GLU A 295 -9.07 3.07 3.33
C GLU A 295 -9.50 1.93 2.40
N MET A 296 -10.16 2.23 1.28
CA MET A 296 -10.51 1.24 0.26
C MET A 296 -9.35 0.92 -0.69
N CYS A 297 -8.32 1.78 -0.78
CA CYS A 297 -7.14 1.53 -1.61
C CYS A 297 -6.29 0.38 -1.06
N GLN A 298 -5.83 -0.51 -1.95
CA GLN A 298 -5.09 -1.73 -1.55
C GLN A 298 -3.57 -1.53 -1.55
N THR A 299 -3.07 -0.57 -2.33
CA THR A 299 -1.64 -0.27 -2.44
C THR A 299 -1.32 1.16 -2.03
N GLU A 300 -0.07 1.40 -1.63
CA GLU A 300 0.39 2.75 -1.28
C GLU A 300 0.41 3.67 -2.51
N GLU A 301 0.73 3.14 -3.70
CA GLU A 301 0.63 3.85 -4.96
C GLU A 301 -0.80 4.32 -5.26
N GLU A 302 -1.81 3.48 -5.05
CA GLU A 302 -3.22 3.87 -5.22
C GLU A 302 -3.65 4.94 -4.20
N GLN A 303 -3.05 4.96 -3.00
CA GLN A 303 -3.31 6.01 -2.00
C GLN A 303 -2.61 7.35 -2.32
N LYS A 304 -1.56 7.31 -3.15
CA LYS A 304 -0.80 8.51 -3.59
C LYS A 304 -1.42 9.18 -4.81
N GLN A 305 -2.09 8.40 -5.67
CA GLN A 305 -2.83 8.89 -6.84
C GLN A 305 -4.06 9.70 -6.43
#